data_AF-A0A2V9C1G1-F1
#
_entry.id   AF-A0A2V9C1G1-F1
#
_cell.length_a   1.000
_cell.length_b   1.000
_cell.length_c   1.000
_cell.angle_alpha   90.00
_cell.angle_beta   90.00
_cell.angle_gamma   90.00
#
_symmetry.space_group_name_H-M   'P 1'
#
loop_
_entity.id
_entity.type
_entity.pdbx_description
1 polymer ?
#
loop_
_entity_poly.entity_id
_entity_poly.type
_entity_poly.pdbx_seq_one_letter_code
_entity_poly.pdbx_strand_id
1 'polypeptide(L)'
;MLSRFVFPSALLLSCFSSQQTPTTYSQQGVLTAHGQLSPELRARIERDRQTAIEINDLAARIRSEADAGALVDKIAEVFADALPPSWMTRGIRERLAHAEYEAVSDSSRLIPEQRIADVWNEYVREIGAPDDALVTTAELYNLRDADFAAAQFFWSRGHNIWAVSTIYALGPGGKMAEGARPIEALRILYDLDMRFDNLRGARERIRRGVLASEELRKRTENQSQAPSVQSTFTVRVSAGFDRNPVHAAELRYIQQHGPYVLNGVVEKLFDELFPPTD
;
A
#
# COMPACT_ATOMS: atom_id res chain seq x y z
N MET A 1 -37.02 -42.63 31.00
CA MET A 1 -35.93 -42.28 31.95
C MET A 1 -34.65 -42.23 31.14
N LEU A 2 -34.18 -41.09 30.63
CA LEU A 2 -33.49 -39.98 31.32
C LEU A 2 -32.27 -40.43 32.13
N SER A 3 -31.08 -40.00 31.66
CA SER A 3 -29.94 -39.37 32.39
C SER A 3 -28.63 -39.74 31.65
N ARG A 4 -27.98 -38.83 30.89
CA ARG A 4 -27.03 -37.77 31.34
C ARG A 4 -25.84 -38.40 32.12
N PHE A 5 -24.55 -38.17 31.83
CA PHE A 5 -23.87 -36.88 31.66
C PHE A 5 -22.34 -37.07 31.38
N VAL A 6 -21.75 -36.06 30.74
CA VAL A 6 -20.35 -35.55 30.83
C VAL A 6 -19.19 -36.41 30.31
N PHE A 7 -18.68 -36.02 29.12
CA PHE A 7 -17.27 -36.15 28.76
C PHE A 7 -16.47 -34.98 29.38
N PRO A 8 -15.30 -35.23 30.00
CA PRO A 8 -14.42 -34.15 30.42
C PRO A 8 -13.56 -33.68 29.24
N SER A 9 -13.63 -32.38 28.97
CA SER A 9 -12.62 -31.60 28.28
C SER A 9 -11.28 -31.69 29.01
N ALA A 10 -10.18 -31.93 28.29
CA ALA A 10 -8.89 -31.27 28.50
C ALA A 10 -7.82 -31.75 27.50
N LEU A 11 -7.15 -30.75 26.90
CA LEU A 11 -5.73 -30.75 26.54
C LEU A 11 -5.27 -31.62 25.35
N LEU A 12 -5.43 -31.08 24.14
CA LEU A 12 -4.39 -31.13 23.11
C LEU A 12 -4.35 -29.78 22.37
N LEU A 13 -3.74 -28.80 23.05
CA LEU A 13 -3.48 -27.45 22.54
C LEU A 13 -1.96 -27.27 22.57
N SER A 14 -1.27 -27.91 21.63
CA SER A 14 0.19 -27.86 21.55
C SER A 14 0.70 -28.24 20.17
N CYS A 15 0.37 -27.44 19.15
CA CYS A 15 1.09 -27.34 17.88
C CYS A 15 0.71 -26.04 17.15
N PHE A 16 0.77 -24.89 17.83
CA PHE A 16 0.73 -23.56 17.18
C PHE A 16 1.60 -22.60 18.00
N SER A 17 2.89 -22.90 18.07
CA SER A 17 3.89 -22.04 18.72
C SER A 17 5.10 -21.90 17.80
N SER A 18 4.90 -21.25 16.66
CA SER A 18 5.92 -20.48 15.91
C SER A 18 5.33 -19.88 14.64
N GLN A 19 4.19 -19.20 14.73
CA GLN A 19 3.91 -18.13 13.78
C GLN A 19 4.30 -16.85 14.50
N GLN A 20 5.52 -16.38 14.22
CA GLN A 20 5.84 -14.98 14.43
C GLN A 20 4.74 -14.21 13.70
N THR A 21 3.87 -13.58 14.48
CA THR A 21 2.97 -12.53 14.00
C THR A 21 3.77 -11.62 13.08
N PRO A 22 3.31 -11.32 11.85
CA PRO A 22 3.98 -10.35 11.01
C PRO A 22 4.06 -9.07 11.84
N THR A 23 5.29 -8.69 12.19
CA THR A 23 5.56 -7.51 12.99
C THR A 23 4.89 -6.35 12.30
N THR A 24 3.79 -5.88 12.90
CA THR A 24 3.28 -4.53 12.72
C THR A 24 4.50 -3.63 12.68
N TYR A 25 4.70 -2.89 11.58
CA TYR A 25 5.85 -2.02 11.36
C TYR A 25 5.97 -1.02 12.51
N SER A 26 6.66 -1.41 13.58
CA SER A 26 6.97 -0.54 14.69
C SER A 26 8.16 0.28 14.26
N GLN A 27 7.95 1.59 14.09
CA GLN A 27 9.03 2.57 14.08
C GLN A 27 9.62 2.72 15.50
N GLN A 28 9.99 1.62 16.14
CA GLN A 28 10.74 1.64 17.39
C GLN A 28 12.22 1.80 17.06
N GLY A 29 12.54 2.97 16.52
CA GLY A 29 13.89 3.49 16.50
C GLY A 29 14.19 4.10 17.86
N VAL A 30 14.92 3.38 18.70
CA VAL A 30 15.41 3.90 19.99
C VAL A 30 16.35 5.07 19.68
N LEU A 31 15.87 6.30 19.89
CA LEU A 31 16.74 7.47 19.99
C LEU A 31 17.78 7.16 21.07
N THR A 32 19.07 7.34 20.77
CA THR A 32 20.09 7.21 21.81
C THR A 32 19.84 8.25 22.90
N ALA A 33 20.42 8.06 24.09
CA ALA A 33 20.32 9.00 25.21
C ALA A 33 20.76 10.44 24.88
N HIS A 34 21.34 10.68 23.69
CA HIS A 34 21.79 11.97 23.18
C HIS A 34 21.02 12.49 21.95
N GLY A 35 19.81 11.96 21.67
CA GLY A 35 18.98 12.46 20.58
C GLY A 35 19.52 12.13 19.18
N GLN A 36 20.46 11.19 19.08
CA GLN A 36 21.00 10.71 17.82
C GLN A 36 20.29 9.42 17.40
N LEU A 37 20.04 9.26 16.09
CA LEU A 37 19.56 7.98 15.54
C LEU A 37 20.58 6.89 15.84
N SER A 38 20.13 5.71 16.29
CA SER A 38 20.99 4.56 16.52
C SER A 38 21.71 4.15 15.22
N PRO A 39 22.93 3.56 15.29
CA PRO A 39 23.64 3.08 14.11
C PRO A 39 22.79 2.13 13.25
N GLU A 40 22.00 1.25 13.88
CA GLU A 40 21.11 0.30 13.20
C GLU A 40 20.00 1.02 12.43
N LEU A 41 19.39 2.03 13.03
CA LEU A 41 18.35 2.83 12.40
C LEU A 41 18.91 3.63 11.21
N ARG A 42 20.11 4.19 11.34
CA ARG A 42 20.79 4.87 10.23
C ARG A 42 21.08 3.92 9.08
N ALA A 43 21.64 2.75 9.36
CA ALA A 43 21.92 1.73 8.35
C ALA A 43 20.64 1.24 7.66
N ARG A 44 19.52 1.15 8.38
CA ARG A 44 18.22 0.84 7.79
C ARG A 44 17.74 1.95 6.86
N ILE A 45 17.75 3.20 7.31
CA ILE A 45 17.34 4.35 6.49
C ILE A 45 18.16 4.42 5.20
N GLU A 46 19.48 4.19 5.28
CA GLU A 46 20.34 4.20 4.09
C GLU A 46 20.01 3.06 3.12
N ARG A 47 19.74 1.85 3.63
CA ARG A 47 19.28 0.74 2.78
C ARG A 47 17.93 1.03 2.11
N ASP A 48 16.99 1.58 2.85
CA ASP A 48 15.66 1.94 2.33
C ASP A 48 15.80 3.04 1.26
N ARG A 49 16.69 4.02 1.48
CA ARG A 49 17.03 5.07 0.50
C ARG A 49 17.63 4.48 -0.78
N GLN A 50 18.64 3.62 -0.67
CA GLN A 50 19.28 3.01 -1.83
C GLN A 50 18.29 2.15 -2.64
N THR A 51 17.43 1.41 -1.94
CA THR A 51 16.35 0.63 -2.55
C THR A 51 15.36 1.52 -3.31
N ALA A 52 14.94 2.64 -2.72
CA ALA A 52 14.06 3.60 -3.38
C ALA A 52 14.69 4.18 -4.65
N ILE A 53 16.00 4.48 -4.63
CA ILE A 53 16.74 4.95 -5.82
C ILE A 53 16.72 3.89 -6.92
N GLU A 54 17.03 2.64 -6.59
CA GLU A 54 17.02 1.53 -7.55
C GLU A 54 15.64 1.34 -8.20
N ILE A 55 14.57 1.36 -7.42
CA ILE A 55 13.18 1.25 -7.92
C ILE A 55 12.85 2.45 -8.81
N ASN A 56 13.24 3.66 -8.42
CA ASN A 56 13.00 4.86 -9.23
C ASN A 56 13.72 4.82 -10.58
N ASP A 57 14.98 4.36 -10.60
CA ASP A 57 15.76 4.22 -11.82
C ASP A 57 15.19 3.13 -12.74
N LEU A 58 14.72 2.02 -12.16
CA LEU A 58 13.99 0.97 -12.88
C LEU A 58 12.71 1.52 -13.52
N ALA A 59 11.91 2.26 -12.76
CA ALA A 59 10.67 2.87 -13.25
C ALA A 59 10.90 3.93 -14.34
N ALA A 60 12.01 4.67 -14.27
CA ALA A 60 12.35 5.71 -15.25
C ALA A 60 12.79 5.16 -16.61
N ARG A 61 13.32 3.93 -16.63
CA ARG A 61 13.99 3.35 -17.82
C ARG A 61 13.20 2.28 -18.53
N ILE A 62 11.91 2.12 -18.23
CA ILE A 62 11.07 1.13 -18.91
C ILE A 62 11.02 1.44 -20.42
N ARG A 63 11.57 0.52 -21.22
CA ARG A 63 11.54 0.55 -22.69
C ARG A 63 11.10 -0.78 -23.29
N SER A 64 10.96 -1.81 -22.47
CA SER A 64 10.56 -3.16 -22.85
C SER A 64 9.78 -3.82 -21.70
N GLU A 65 9.06 -4.90 -22.00
CA GLU A 65 8.42 -5.73 -20.96
C GLU A 65 9.44 -6.30 -19.96
N ALA A 66 10.66 -6.60 -20.41
CA ALA A 66 11.72 -7.08 -19.52
C ALA A 66 12.15 -6.02 -18.49
N ASP A 67 12.17 -4.73 -18.86
CA ASP A 67 12.46 -3.65 -17.92
C ASP A 67 11.34 -3.51 -16.88
N ALA A 68 10.08 -3.60 -17.31
CA ALA A 68 8.93 -3.59 -16.42
C ALA A 68 8.94 -4.82 -15.48
N GLY A 69 9.31 -5.99 -16.00
CA GLY A 69 9.51 -7.21 -15.21
C GLY A 69 10.56 -7.03 -14.12
N ALA A 70 11.71 -6.43 -14.44
CA ALA A 70 12.75 -6.14 -13.46
C ALA A 70 12.28 -5.19 -12.34
N LEU A 71 11.44 -4.20 -12.68
CA LEU A 71 10.82 -3.32 -11.69
C LEU A 71 9.85 -4.10 -10.78
N VAL A 72 8.95 -4.90 -11.37
CA VAL A 72 7.94 -5.66 -10.62
C VAL A 72 8.58 -6.69 -9.70
N ASP A 73 9.61 -7.40 -10.15
CA ASP A 73 10.35 -8.34 -9.32
C ASP A 73 11.07 -7.64 -8.17
N LYS A 74 11.65 -6.45 -8.40
CA LYS A 74 12.26 -5.65 -7.33
C LYS A 74 11.24 -5.21 -6.29
N ILE A 75 10.05 -4.79 -6.71
CA ILE A 75 8.94 -4.47 -5.79
C ILE A 75 8.54 -5.73 -5.01
N ALA A 76 8.37 -6.86 -5.68
CA ALA A 76 8.02 -8.13 -5.04
C ALA A 76 9.03 -8.55 -3.97
N GLU A 77 10.33 -8.40 -4.26
CA GLU A 77 11.41 -8.68 -3.31
C GLU A 77 11.30 -7.79 -2.07
N VAL A 78 11.13 -6.49 -2.26
CA VAL A 78 11.06 -5.50 -1.17
C VAL A 78 9.84 -5.70 -0.28
N PHE A 79 8.73 -6.18 -0.86
CA PHE A 79 7.47 -6.39 -0.15
C PHE A 79 7.18 -7.86 0.17
N ALA A 80 8.14 -8.77 0.01
CA ALA A 80 7.93 -10.20 0.21
C ALA A 80 7.37 -10.53 1.61
N ASP A 81 7.80 -9.79 2.64
CA ASP A 81 7.35 -9.96 4.03
C ASP A 81 6.10 -9.13 4.38
N ALA A 82 5.67 -8.24 3.49
CA ALA A 82 4.63 -7.25 3.76
C ALA A 82 3.36 -7.43 2.93
N LEU A 83 3.46 -8.06 1.75
CA LEU A 83 2.31 -8.39 0.92
C LEU A 83 1.89 -9.85 1.16
N PRO A 84 0.58 -10.14 1.16
CA PRO A 84 0.12 -11.52 1.13
C PRO A 84 0.74 -12.26 -0.07
N PRO A 85 1.21 -13.51 0.10
CA PRO A 85 1.82 -14.27 -1.01
C PRO A 85 0.92 -14.40 -2.25
N SER A 86 -0.41 -14.35 -2.07
CA SER A 86 -1.40 -14.39 -3.15
C SER A 86 -1.40 -13.13 -4.02
N TRP A 87 -0.86 -12.00 -3.56
CA TRP A 87 -0.82 -10.75 -4.35
C TRP A 87 0.31 -10.73 -5.37
N MET A 88 1.40 -11.46 -5.13
CA MET A 88 2.62 -11.39 -5.93
C MET A 88 3.05 -12.77 -6.45
N THR A 89 2.06 -13.62 -6.76
CA THR A 89 2.31 -14.88 -7.49
C THR A 89 2.98 -14.57 -8.82
N ARG A 90 3.74 -15.54 -9.35
CA ARG A 90 4.46 -15.36 -10.61
C ARG A 90 3.55 -14.89 -11.76
N GLY A 91 2.36 -15.47 -11.89
CA GLY A 91 1.39 -15.08 -12.92
C GLY A 91 0.86 -13.66 -12.75
N ILE A 92 0.63 -13.20 -11.51
CA ILE A 92 0.26 -11.80 -11.25
C ILE A 92 1.42 -10.86 -11.60
N ARG A 93 2.66 -11.22 -11.24
CA ARG A 93 3.83 -10.39 -11.56
C ARG A 93 4.06 -10.24 -13.06
N GLU A 94 3.92 -11.32 -13.83
CA GLU A 94 4.08 -11.31 -15.28
C GLU A 94 3.01 -10.39 -15.94
N ARG A 95 1.74 -10.50 -15.52
CA ARG A 95 0.66 -9.63 -16.03
C ARG A 95 0.80 -8.18 -15.61
N LEU A 96 1.20 -7.93 -14.35
CA LEU A 96 1.49 -6.59 -13.86
C LEU A 96 2.62 -5.95 -14.66
N ALA A 97 3.70 -6.69 -14.94
CA ALA A 97 4.82 -6.20 -15.74
C ALA A 97 4.41 -5.87 -17.18
N HIS A 98 3.60 -6.72 -17.81
CA HIS A 98 3.07 -6.46 -19.15
C HIS A 98 2.20 -5.20 -19.17
N ALA A 99 1.21 -5.11 -18.27
CA ALA A 99 0.34 -3.95 -18.18
C ALA A 99 1.14 -2.67 -17.89
N GLU A 100 2.17 -2.75 -17.04
CA GLU A 100 3.02 -1.62 -16.68
C GLU A 100 3.80 -1.11 -17.91
N TYR A 101 4.32 -2.03 -18.72
CA TYR A 101 4.96 -1.68 -19.99
C TYR A 101 3.99 -1.03 -20.97
N GLU A 102 2.77 -1.56 -21.13
CA GLU A 102 1.73 -0.95 -21.98
C GLU A 102 1.39 0.47 -21.52
N ALA A 103 1.16 0.67 -20.22
CA ALA A 103 0.80 1.95 -19.63
C ALA A 103 1.91 3.01 -19.74
N VAL A 104 3.19 2.61 -19.65
CA VAL A 104 4.32 3.51 -19.87
C VAL A 104 4.48 3.86 -21.35
N SER A 105 4.18 2.93 -22.25
CA SER A 105 4.35 3.10 -23.70
C SER A 105 3.20 3.87 -24.34
N ASP A 106 2.00 3.76 -23.79
CA ASP A 106 0.78 4.40 -24.27
C ASP A 106 -0.08 4.87 -23.09
N SER A 107 -0.24 6.18 -22.94
CA SER A 107 -1.04 6.77 -21.86
C SER A 107 -2.53 6.40 -21.92
N SER A 108 -3.04 5.92 -23.06
CA SER A 108 -4.42 5.42 -23.15
C SER A 108 -4.62 4.07 -22.43
N ARG A 109 -3.52 3.39 -22.09
CA ARG A 109 -3.49 2.13 -21.34
C ARG A 109 -3.42 2.31 -19.82
N LEU A 110 -3.48 3.55 -19.32
CA LEU A 110 -3.63 3.81 -17.89
C LEU A 110 -4.93 3.19 -17.38
N ILE A 111 -4.89 2.65 -16.15
CA ILE A 111 -6.06 2.07 -15.49
C ILE A 111 -6.94 3.22 -14.98
N PRO A 112 -8.19 3.35 -15.44
CA PRO A 112 -9.07 4.39 -14.93
C PRO A 112 -9.31 4.22 -13.43
N GLU A 113 -9.31 5.31 -12.67
CA GLU A 113 -9.59 5.27 -11.22
C GLU A 113 -10.94 4.63 -10.92
N GLN A 114 -11.92 4.81 -11.80
CA GLN A 114 -13.23 4.17 -11.69
C GLN A 114 -13.11 2.64 -11.69
N ARG A 115 -12.26 2.07 -12.55
CA ARG A 115 -12.03 0.62 -12.60
C ARG A 115 -11.39 0.11 -11.31
N ILE A 116 -10.43 0.86 -10.76
CA ILE A 116 -9.79 0.52 -9.47
C ILE A 116 -10.82 0.55 -8.34
N ALA A 117 -11.66 1.58 -8.29
CA ALA A 117 -12.70 1.71 -7.30
C ALA A 117 -13.75 0.59 -7.42
N ASP A 118 -14.19 0.27 -8.63
CA ASP A 118 -15.18 -0.77 -8.88
C ASP A 118 -14.67 -2.14 -8.44
N VAL A 119 -13.45 -2.51 -8.84
CA VAL A 119 -12.82 -3.78 -8.49
C VAL A 119 -12.59 -3.89 -6.97
N TRP A 120 -12.06 -2.84 -6.33
CA TRP A 120 -11.89 -2.84 -4.88
C TRP A 120 -13.24 -2.94 -4.14
N ASN A 121 -14.24 -2.21 -4.60
CA ASN A 121 -15.56 -2.22 -3.98
C ASN A 121 -16.28 -3.56 -4.17
N GLU A 122 -16.04 -4.26 -5.29
CA GLU A 122 -16.50 -5.63 -5.47
C GLU A 122 -15.83 -6.56 -4.44
N TYR A 123 -14.51 -6.47 -4.29
CA TYR A 123 -13.76 -7.22 -3.27
C TYR A 123 -14.31 -6.98 -1.86
N VAL A 124 -14.46 -5.73 -1.44
CA VAL A 124 -15.00 -5.33 -0.13
C VAL A 124 -16.38 -5.93 0.12
N ARG A 125 -17.26 -5.91 -0.88
CA ARG A 125 -18.61 -6.48 -0.76
C ARG A 125 -18.58 -8.00 -0.67
N GLU A 126 -17.75 -8.65 -1.49
CA GLU A 126 -17.61 -10.11 -1.53
C GLU A 126 -17.18 -10.66 -0.16
N ILE A 127 -16.19 -10.04 0.48
CA ILE A 127 -15.70 -10.46 1.80
C ILE A 127 -16.61 -10.01 2.95
N GLY A 128 -17.68 -9.26 2.68
CA GLY A 128 -18.59 -8.72 3.70
C GLY A 128 -17.93 -7.69 4.61
N ALA A 129 -17.03 -6.86 4.07
CA ALA A 129 -16.51 -5.69 4.76
C ALA A 129 -17.56 -4.57 4.81
N PRO A 130 -17.55 -3.73 5.85
CA PRO A 130 -18.51 -2.63 6.01
C PRO A 130 -18.37 -1.56 4.91
N ASP A 131 -19.45 -0.81 4.68
CA ASP A 131 -19.51 0.25 3.65
C ASP A 131 -18.45 1.34 3.82
N ASP A 132 -17.92 1.55 5.03
CA ASP A 132 -16.81 2.47 5.23
C ASP A 132 -15.48 1.97 4.64
N ALA A 133 -15.39 0.74 4.14
CA ALA A 133 -14.26 0.27 3.34
C ALA A 133 -14.41 0.53 1.83
N LEU A 134 -15.60 0.95 1.38
CA LEU A 134 -15.83 1.31 -0.03
C LEU A 134 -15.14 2.63 -0.39
N VAL A 135 -14.69 2.74 -1.62
CA VAL A 135 -13.96 3.90 -2.13
C VAL A 135 -14.65 4.51 -3.35
N THR A 136 -14.39 5.79 -3.54
CA THR A 136 -14.82 6.61 -4.69
C THR A 136 -13.59 7.06 -5.48
N THR A 137 -13.79 7.44 -6.74
CA THR A 137 -12.71 7.98 -7.58
C THR A 137 -12.05 9.20 -6.97
N ALA A 138 -12.82 10.09 -6.34
CA ALA A 138 -12.27 11.26 -5.64
C ALA A 138 -11.33 10.87 -4.48
N GLU A 139 -11.65 9.82 -3.72
CA GLU A 139 -10.78 9.29 -2.66
C GLU A 139 -9.51 8.68 -3.23
N LEU A 140 -9.61 7.92 -4.32
CA LEU A 140 -8.44 7.36 -4.99
C LEU A 140 -7.54 8.45 -5.55
N TYR A 141 -8.09 9.44 -6.25
CA TYR A 141 -7.33 10.60 -6.73
C TYR A 141 -6.60 11.32 -5.58
N ASN A 142 -7.30 11.55 -4.46
CA ASN A 142 -6.71 12.21 -3.30
C ASN A 142 -5.60 11.39 -2.63
N LEU A 143 -5.74 10.06 -2.59
CA LEU A 143 -4.68 9.16 -2.14
C LEU A 143 -3.45 9.25 -3.05
N ARG A 144 -3.66 9.16 -4.36
CA ARG A 144 -2.59 9.27 -5.36
C ARG A 144 -1.87 10.60 -5.30
N ASP A 145 -2.59 11.71 -5.19
CA ASP A 145 -2.04 13.06 -5.01
C ASP A 145 -1.21 13.16 -3.71
N ALA A 146 -1.69 12.59 -2.61
CA ALA A 146 -0.97 12.56 -1.34
C ALA A 146 0.34 11.79 -1.43
N ASP A 147 0.27 10.61 -2.04
CA ASP A 147 1.39 9.70 -2.22
C ASP A 147 2.45 10.29 -3.16
N PHE A 148 2.04 10.90 -4.27
CA PHE A 148 2.93 11.60 -5.19
C PHE A 148 3.61 12.81 -4.52
N ALA A 149 2.82 13.66 -3.83
CA ALA A 149 3.36 14.81 -3.12
C ALA A 149 4.33 14.41 -1.99
N ALA A 150 4.00 13.33 -1.26
CA ALA A 150 4.88 12.74 -0.26
C ALA A 150 6.16 12.21 -0.91
N ALA A 151 6.06 11.49 -2.03
CA ALA A 151 7.22 10.99 -2.76
C ALA A 151 8.15 12.14 -3.18
N GLN A 152 7.63 13.22 -3.76
CA GLN A 152 8.42 14.41 -4.10
C GLN A 152 9.10 15.04 -2.88
N PHE A 153 8.38 15.16 -1.76
CA PHE A 153 8.87 15.79 -0.54
C PHE A 153 9.92 14.94 0.20
N PHE A 154 9.76 13.61 0.19
CA PHE A 154 10.63 12.69 0.91
C PHE A 154 11.75 12.10 0.06
N TRP A 155 11.69 12.20 -1.27
CA TRP A 155 12.73 11.74 -2.19
C TRP A 155 14.12 12.26 -1.80
N SER A 156 14.26 13.58 -1.60
CA SER A 156 15.54 14.18 -1.19
C SER A 156 16.02 13.71 0.18
N ARG A 157 15.09 13.26 1.03
CA ARG A 157 15.34 12.88 2.43
C ARG A 157 15.52 11.37 2.64
N GLY A 158 15.24 10.53 1.64
CA GLY A 158 15.57 9.09 1.63
C GLY A 158 14.85 8.24 2.69
N HIS A 159 13.57 8.52 2.96
CA HIS A 159 12.89 7.97 4.13
C HIS A 159 12.06 6.69 3.91
N ASN A 160 11.64 6.37 2.68
CA ASN A 160 10.89 5.14 2.42
C ASN A 160 11.03 4.64 0.98
N ILE A 161 10.82 3.35 0.81
CA ILE A 161 10.79 2.62 -0.46
C ILE A 161 9.70 3.11 -1.42
N TRP A 162 8.68 3.80 -0.91
CA TRP A 162 7.60 4.42 -1.69
C TRP A 162 7.88 5.87 -2.08
N ALA A 163 9.05 6.44 -1.74
CA ALA A 163 9.47 7.77 -2.18
C ALA A 163 9.83 7.79 -3.68
N VAL A 164 9.18 6.97 -4.49
CA VAL A 164 9.46 6.82 -5.91
C VAL A 164 8.45 7.66 -6.68
N SER A 165 8.84 8.84 -7.14
CA SER A 165 7.92 9.69 -7.91
C SER A 165 7.69 9.17 -9.34
N THR A 166 8.60 8.33 -9.85
CA THR A 166 8.57 7.89 -11.25
C THR A 166 7.58 6.76 -11.53
N ILE A 167 6.87 6.24 -10.53
CA ILE A 167 5.78 5.27 -10.74
C ILE A 167 4.41 5.93 -10.98
N TYR A 168 4.29 7.25 -10.78
CA TYR A 168 3.02 7.96 -10.91
C TYR A 168 2.78 8.39 -12.36
N ALA A 169 1.54 8.20 -12.83
CA ALA A 169 1.12 8.73 -14.12
C ALA A 169 0.84 10.23 -14.01
N LEU A 170 1.54 11.05 -14.82
CA LEU A 170 1.36 12.50 -14.85
C LEU A 170 0.78 12.93 -16.20
N GLY A 171 -0.25 13.78 -16.13
CA GLY A 171 -0.83 14.46 -17.28
C GLY A 171 -0.07 15.76 -17.63
N PRO A 172 -0.63 16.55 -18.56
CA PRO A 172 -0.05 17.82 -18.97
C PRO A 172 0.22 18.76 -17.78
N GLY A 173 1.40 19.37 -17.77
CA GLY A 173 1.81 20.29 -16.71
C GLY A 173 2.23 19.62 -15.39
N GLY A 174 2.49 18.30 -15.41
CA GLY A 174 3.02 17.57 -14.24
C GLY A 174 1.99 17.31 -13.14
N LYS A 175 0.70 17.44 -13.46
CA LYS A 175 -0.40 17.06 -12.57
C LYS A 175 -0.69 15.57 -12.67
N MET A 176 -1.37 14.99 -11.69
CA MET A 176 -1.82 13.60 -11.76
C MET A 176 -2.67 13.36 -13.00
N ALA A 177 -2.43 12.25 -13.70
CA ALA A 177 -3.22 11.84 -14.86
C ALA A 177 -4.60 11.28 -14.46
N GLU A 178 -5.54 11.32 -15.41
CA GLU A 178 -6.85 10.67 -15.31
C GLU A 178 -6.72 9.14 -15.49
N GLY A 179 -6.19 8.49 -14.46
CA GLY A 179 -5.87 7.07 -14.47
C GLY A 179 -4.48 6.81 -13.89
N ALA A 180 -4.27 5.59 -13.44
CA ALA A 180 -3.06 5.15 -12.75
C ALA A 180 -2.25 4.18 -13.61
N ARG A 181 -0.93 4.18 -13.40
CA ARG A 181 -0.11 3.04 -13.86
C ARG A 181 -0.47 1.78 -13.06
N PRO A 182 -0.27 0.58 -13.61
CA PRO A 182 -0.50 -0.67 -12.89
C PRO A 182 0.22 -0.78 -11.53
N ILE A 183 1.48 -0.34 -11.44
CA ILE A 183 2.20 -0.30 -10.14
C ILE A 183 1.59 0.72 -9.18
N GLU A 184 1.08 1.84 -9.70
CA GLU A 184 0.36 2.83 -8.91
C GLU A 184 -0.98 2.26 -8.41
N ALA A 185 -1.69 1.47 -9.21
CA ALA A 185 -2.88 0.74 -8.78
C ALA A 185 -2.56 -0.28 -7.66
N LEU A 186 -1.47 -1.03 -7.79
CA LEU A 186 -0.99 -1.93 -6.73
C LEU A 186 -0.67 -1.17 -5.43
N ARG A 187 -0.03 0.00 -5.54
CA ARG A 187 0.25 0.90 -4.41
C ARG A 187 -1.04 1.37 -3.73
N ILE A 188 -2.07 1.74 -4.51
CA ILE A 188 -3.39 2.11 -3.98
C ILE A 188 -3.98 0.94 -3.19
N LEU A 189 -4.02 -0.26 -3.76
CA LEU A 189 -4.54 -1.45 -3.08
C LEU A 189 -3.79 -1.74 -1.78
N TYR A 190 -2.46 -1.65 -1.80
CA TYR A 190 -1.63 -1.78 -0.59
C TYR A 190 -2.00 -0.74 0.47
N ASP A 191 -2.32 0.49 0.09
CA ASP A 191 -2.71 1.51 1.06
C ASP A 191 -4.12 1.27 1.62
N LEU A 192 -5.04 0.75 0.80
CA LEU A 192 -6.38 0.36 1.25
C LEU A 192 -6.35 -0.87 2.17
N ASP A 193 -5.39 -1.77 1.99
CA ASP A 193 -5.21 -2.97 2.79
C ASP A 193 -4.34 -2.71 4.04
N MET A 194 -3.13 -2.18 3.86
CA MET A 194 -2.13 -2.09 4.92
C MET A 194 -2.05 -0.72 5.59
N ARG A 195 -2.67 0.32 5.00
CA ARG A 195 -2.58 1.72 5.46
C ARG A 195 -3.93 2.43 5.46
N PHE A 196 -5.01 1.75 5.88
CA PHE A 196 -6.39 2.26 5.81
C PHE A 196 -6.62 3.66 6.42
N ASP A 197 -5.79 4.10 7.36
CA ASP A 197 -5.82 5.49 7.88
C ASP A 197 -5.53 6.54 6.79
N ASN A 198 -4.79 6.21 5.73
CA ASN A 198 -4.59 7.08 4.57
C ASN A 198 -5.93 7.35 3.86
N LEU A 199 -6.79 6.34 3.71
CA LEU A 199 -8.15 6.53 3.16
C LEU A 199 -9.00 7.43 4.06
N ARG A 200 -8.94 7.23 5.38
CA ARG A 200 -9.61 8.12 6.34
C ARG A 200 -9.13 9.56 6.22
N GLY A 201 -7.82 9.77 6.04
CA GLY A 201 -7.24 11.07 5.79
C GLY A 201 -7.70 11.69 4.46
N ALA A 202 -7.79 10.89 3.40
CA ALA A 202 -8.29 11.32 2.09
C ALA A 202 -9.75 11.80 2.17
N ARG A 203 -10.62 11.05 2.84
CA ARG A 203 -12.01 11.45 3.11
C ARG A 203 -12.12 12.79 3.81
N GLU A 204 -11.31 13.00 4.83
CA GLU A 204 -11.33 14.25 5.58
C GLU A 204 -10.83 15.44 4.75
N ARG A 205 -9.86 15.22 3.85
CA ARG A 205 -9.44 16.24 2.88
C ARG A 205 -10.54 16.57 1.88
N ILE A 206 -11.23 15.56 1.34
CA ILE A 206 -12.35 15.74 0.41
C ILE A 206 -13.49 16.52 1.05
N ARG A 207 -13.88 16.18 2.29
CA ARG A 207 -14.92 16.93 3.02
C ARG A 207 -14.59 18.41 3.18
N ARG A 208 -13.30 18.73 3.32
CA ARG A 208 -12.81 20.11 3.43
C ARG A 208 -12.55 20.77 2.07
N GLY A 209 -12.74 20.04 0.96
CA GLY A 209 -12.49 20.54 -0.39
C GLY A 209 -11.01 20.85 -0.68
N VAL A 210 -10.08 20.08 -0.09
CA VAL A 210 -8.63 20.31 -0.25
C VAL A 210 -7.92 19.06 -0.78
N LEU A 211 -6.83 19.28 -1.50
CA LEU A 211 -5.89 18.21 -1.88
C LEU A 211 -4.78 18.05 -0.84
N ALA A 212 -4.14 16.88 -0.83
CA ALA A 212 -3.05 16.60 0.09
C ALA A 212 -1.79 17.39 -0.27
N SER A 213 -1.50 17.51 -1.57
CA SER A 213 -0.43 18.33 -2.11
C SER A 213 -0.55 19.80 -1.70
N GLU A 214 -1.77 20.34 -1.68
CA GLU A 214 -2.05 21.70 -1.21
C GLU A 214 -1.76 21.89 0.28
N GLU A 215 -2.16 20.93 1.12
CA GLU A 215 -1.84 20.96 2.56
C GLU A 215 -0.34 20.88 2.81
N LEU A 216 0.38 20.01 2.09
CA LEU A 216 1.83 19.87 2.19
C LEU A 216 2.57 21.14 1.73
N ARG A 217 2.11 21.76 0.64
CA ARG A 217 2.66 23.03 0.16
C ARG A 217 2.48 24.14 1.19
N LYS A 218 1.24 24.32 1.70
CA LYS A 218 0.94 25.31 2.76
C LYS A 218 1.79 25.12 4.01
N ARG A 219 2.03 23.87 4.43
CA ARG A 219 2.91 23.57 5.57
C ARG A 219 4.36 23.97 5.31
N THR A 220 4.86 23.72 4.10
CA THR A 220 6.23 24.07 3.72
C THR A 220 6.43 25.58 3.67
N GLU A 221 5.46 26.30 3.11
CA GLU A 221 5.43 27.77 3.07
C GLU A 221 5.40 28.36 4.50
N ASN A 222 4.55 27.82 5.38
CA ASN A 222 4.46 28.27 6.77
C ASN A 222 5.71 27.93 7.59
N GLN A 223 6.35 26.78 7.36
CA GLN A 223 7.63 26.41 8.00
C GLN A 223 8.78 27.30 7.55
N SER A 224 8.75 27.80 6.31
CA SER A 224 9.77 28.73 5.79
C SER A 224 9.65 30.13 6.39
N GLN A 225 8.56 30.46 7.09
CA GLN A 225 8.30 31.75 7.72
C GLN A 225 8.47 31.75 9.26
N ALA A 226 8.69 30.59 9.88
CA ALA A 226 8.93 30.48 11.32
C ALA A 226 10.42 30.23 11.61
N PRO A 227 11.00 30.80 12.69
CA PRO A 227 12.37 30.46 13.09
C PRO A 227 12.46 28.95 13.37
N SER A 228 13.57 28.35 12.94
CA SER A 228 13.79 26.90 12.85
C SER A 228 13.58 26.15 14.17
N VAL A 229 12.33 25.87 14.51
CA VAL A 229 12.01 24.78 15.42
C VAL A 229 12.13 23.53 14.56
N GLN A 230 13.09 22.66 14.89
CA GLN A 230 13.16 21.31 14.34
C GLN A 230 11.76 20.70 14.44
N SER A 231 11.04 20.70 13.33
CA SER A 231 9.72 20.10 13.27
C SER A 231 9.97 18.62 13.38
N THR A 232 9.94 18.13 14.61
CA THR A 232 9.87 16.71 14.91
C THR A 232 8.61 16.26 14.21
N PHE A 233 8.77 15.58 13.07
CA PHE A 233 7.69 14.86 12.44
C PHE A 233 7.24 13.83 13.47
N THR A 234 6.24 14.19 14.26
CA THR A 234 5.54 13.25 15.10
C THR A 234 4.72 12.42 14.14
N VAL A 235 5.35 11.38 13.59
CA VAL A 235 4.61 10.16 13.27
C VAL A 235 3.97 9.80 14.59
N ARG A 236 2.68 10.13 14.76
CA ARG A 236 1.89 9.49 15.79
C ARG A 236 1.83 8.03 15.36
N VAL A 237 2.79 7.26 15.83
CA VAL A 237 2.63 5.82 15.99
C VAL A 237 1.56 5.69 17.06
N SER A 238 0.30 5.79 16.64
CA SER A 238 -0.73 5.07 17.38
C SER A 238 -0.29 3.61 17.32
N ALA A 239 0.02 3.03 18.47
CA ALA A 239 -0.07 1.59 18.65
C ALA A 239 -1.54 1.24 18.40
N GLY A 240 -1.92 1.18 17.13
CA GLY A 240 -3.25 0.86 16.70
C GLY A 240 -3.36 -0.65 16.77
N PHE A 241 -4.28 -1.13 17.60
CA PHE A 241 -5.07 -2.29 17.17
C PHE A 241 -5.39 -2.09 15.70
N ASP A 242 -5.19 -3.13 14.88
CA ASP A 242 -5.54 -3.06 13.48
C ASP A 242 -6.99 -2.57 13.34
N ARG A 243 -7.14 -1.32 12.93
CA ARG A 243 -8.45 -0.68 12.73
C ARG A 243 -8.87 -0.79 11.28
N ASN A 244 -8.20 -1.60 10.46
CA ASN A 244 -8.69 -1.84 9.12
C ASN A 244 -9.91 -2.77 9.19
N PRO A 245 -11.12 -2.28 8.83
CA PRO A 245 -12.29 -3.14 8.77
C PRO A 245 -12.18 -4.27 7.74
N VAL A 246 -11.32 -4.13 6.72
CA VAL A 246 -11.08 -5.13 5.66
C VAL A 246 -10.45 -6.39 6.24
N HIS A 247 -9.34 -6.29 6.97
CA HIS A 247 -8.69 -7.46 7.57
C HIS A 247 -9.60 -8.23 8.53
N ALA A 248 -10.44 -7.51 9.28
CA ALA A 248 -11.43 -8.15 10.15
C ALA A 248 -12.48 -8.93 9.34
N ALA A 249 -12.86 -8.44 8.16
CA ALA A 249 -13.76 -9.13 7.24
C ALA A 249 -13.08 -10.32 6.55
N GLU A 250 -11.84 -10.17 6.09
CA GLU A 250 -11.02 -11.27 5.54
C GLU A 250 -10.88 -12.42 6.53
N LEU A 251 -10.57 -12.13 7.80
CA LEU A 251 -10.46 -13.16 8.83
C LEU A 251 -11.78 -13.93 9.01
N ARG A 252 -12.91 -13.22 9.01
CA ARG A 252 -14.24 -13.86 9.07
C ARG A 252 -14.53 -14.68 7.80
N TYR A 253 -14.16 -14.17 6.63
CA TYR A 253 -14.34 -14.84 5.36
C TYR A 253 -13.52 -16.13 5.29
N ILE A 254 -12.26 -16.09 5.73
CA ILE A 254 -11.40 -17.28 5.88
C ILE A 254 -12.02 -18.30 6.83
N GLN A 255 -12.59 -17.86 7.96
CA GLN A 255 -13.25 -18.78 8.91
C GLN A 255 -14.49 -19.46 8.31
N GLN A 256 -15.18 -18.81 7.38
CA GLN A 256 -16.42 -19.32 6.76
C GLN A 256 -16.16 -20.16 5.50
N HIS A 257 -15.17 -19.78 4.69
CA HIS A 257 -14.96 -20.33 3.35
C HIS A 257 -13.58 -20.99 3.17
N GLY A 258 -12.64 -20.72 4.05
CA GLY A 258 -11.26 -21.18 3.96
C GLY A 258 -10.33 -20.22 3.19
N PRO A 259 -9.01 -20.32 3.42
CA PRO A 259 -8.03 -19.37 2.85
C PRO A 259 -7.89 -19.47 1.33
N TYR A 260 -8.12 -20.64 0.74
CA TYR A 260 -8.03 -20.81 -0.72
C TYR A 260 -9.15 -20.07 -1.46
N VAL A 261 -10.33 -19.94 -0.86
CA VAL A 261 -11.44 -19.19 -1.46
C VAL A 261 -11.12 -17.69 -1.45
N LEU A 262 -10.55 -17.17 -0.35
CA LEU A 262 -10.08 -15.78 -0.32
C LEU A 262 -8.99 -15.53 -1.38
N ASN A 263 -8.04 -16.46 -1.55
CA ASN A 263 -7.01 -16.33 -2.59
C ASN A 263 -7.64 -16.24 -3.99
N GLY A 264 -8.66 -17.04 -4.30
CA GLY A 264 -9.37 -16.95 -5.59
C GLY A 264 -10.09 -15.61 -5.78
N VAL A 265 -10.64 -15.04 -4.71
CA VAL A 265 -11.25 -13.69 -4.74
C VAL A 265 -10.19 -12.60 -5.01
N VAL A 266 -9.02 -12.71 -4.38
CA VAL A 266 -7.89 -11.80 -4.62
C VAL A 266 -7.32 -11.97 -6.03
N GLU A 267 -7.19 -13.20 -6.52
CA GLU A 267 -6.76 -13.47 -7.89
C GLU A 267 -7.73 -12.84 -8.90
N LYS A 268 -9.04 -12.97 -8.69
CA LYS A 268 -10.06 -12.30 -9.53
C LYS A 268 -9.88 -10.78 -9.55
N LEU A 269 -9.60 -10.16 -8.40
CA LEU A 269 -9.29 -8.73 -8.32
C LEU A 269 -8.10 -8.37 -9.23
N PHE A 270 -7.03 -9.17 -9.22
CA PHE A 270 -5.86 -8.94 -10.05
C PHE A 270 -6.11 -9.26 -11.53
N ASP A 271 -6.94 -10.25 -11.85
CA ASP A 271 -7.37 -10.56 -13.22
C ASP A 271 -8.12 -9.38 -13.84
N GLU A 272 -8.97 -8.72 -13.05
CA GLU A 272 -9.74 -7.56 -13.48
C GLU A 272 -8.90 -6.29 -13.63
N LEU A 273 -7.79 -6.16 -12.91
CA LEU A 273 -6.88 -5.00 -13.04
C LEU A 273 -5.78 -5.22 -14.07
N PHE A 274 -5.25 -6.44 -14.14
CA PHE A 274 -4.12 -6.84 -14.99
C PHE A 274 -4.54 -8.09 -15.78
N PRO A 275 -5.35 -7.92 -16.84
CA PRO A 275 -5.86 -9.04 -17.62
C PRO A 275 -4.71 -9.83 -18.27
N PRO A 276 -4.90 -11.14 -18.52
CA PRO A 276 -3.93 -11.92 -19.28
C PRO A 276 -3.76 -11.35 -20.69
N THR A 277 -2.57 -11.56 -21.26
CA THR A 277 -2.29 -11.28 -22.66
C THR A 277 -3.07 -12.23 -23.56
N ASP A 278 -3.83 -11.70 -24.52
CA ASP A 278 -4.47 -12.46 -25.59
C ASP A 278 -3.45 -13.08 -26.56
#